data_AF-A0A0N5B2P0-F1
#
_entry.id   AF-A0A0N5B2P0-F1
#
_cell.length_a   1.000
_cell.length_b   1.000
_cell.length_c   1.000
_cell.angle_alpha   90.00
_cell.angle_beta   90.00
_cell.angle_gamma   90.00
#
_symmetry.space_group_name_H-M   'P 1'
#
loop_
_entity.id
_entity.type
_entity.pdbx_description
1 polymer ?
#
loop_
_entity_poly.entity_id
_entity_poly.type
_entity_poly.pdbx_seq_one_letter_code
_entity_poly.pdbx_strand_id
1 'polypeptide(L)'
;MIPSWASPFMLAREKNKKPRLCVDFYGGVNRSVVELKYGIPHMFEMFSSLDDARFFCHLNLQSAFLQILISERLQELLIISTHREHFKFLKLPFGFRNSPMLMQKVIEGSLPDTPWCKKYFDDLLIFAESKEMLYKRVKHICGLLDARGFRLNMNKCVFLTSKICFLGWIIENGSRSIDPNVVQAIKELRQPANLTELRQFLGLISHYSASISSLHLYKERFGKLCEKYSHFE
;
A
#
# COMPACT_ATOMS: atom_id res chain seq x y z
N MET A 1 -21.99 27.87 11.46
CA MET A 1 -22.00 26.70 12.36
C MET A 1 -20.56 26.23 12.50
N ILE A 2 -20.03 26.16 13.73
CA ILE A 2 -18.65 25.73 13.99
C ILE A 2 -18.62 24.20 13.99
N PRO A 3 -17.75 23.54 13.21
CA PRO A 3 -17.72 22.09 13.16
C PRO A 3 -17.11 21.50 14.45
N SER A 4 -17.63 20.37 14.91
CA SER A 4 -17.10 19.66 16.08
C SER A 4 -15.71 19.04 15.84
N TRP A 5 -15.34 18.84 14.58
CA TRP A 5 -14.04 18.36 14.14
C TRP A 5 -13.43 19.32 13.12
N ALA A 6 -12.12 19.51 13.21
CA ALA A 6 -11.35 20.27 12.24
C ALA A 6 -9.90 19.79 12.29
N SER A 7 -9.42 19.22 11.18
CA SER A 7 -8.03 18.81 11.04
C SER A 7 -7.22 19.87 10.29
N PRO A 8 -6.02 20.21 10.78
CA PRO A 8 -5.11 21.07 10.04
C PRO A 8 -4.62 20.35 8.78
N PHE A 9 -4.19 21.12 7.79
CA PHE A 9 -3.61 20.58 6.56
C PHE A 9 -2.43 21.41 6.09
N MET A 10 -1.60 20.80 5.25
CA MET A 10 -0.48 21.42 4.57
C MET A 10 -0.54 21.14 3.06
N LEU A 11 0.07 22.00 2.27
CA LEU A 11 0.27 21.77 0.83
C LEU A 11 1.71 21.34 0.59
N ALA A 12 1.92 20.04 0.41
CA ALA A 12 3.22 19.51 0.01
C ALA A 12 3.48 19.86 -1.46
N ARG A 13 4.60 20.55 -1.72
CA ARG A 13 5.01 20.99 -3.06
C ARG A 13 6.25 20.23 -3.49
N GLU A 14 6.27 19.80 -4.74
CA GLU A 14 7.43 19.17 -5.36
C GLU A 14 7.65 19.84 -6.72
N LYS A 15 8.91 20.02 -7.12
CA LYS A 15 9.26 20.71 -8.36
C LYS A 15 8.56 20.03 -9.54
N ASN A 16 7.89 20.83 -10.39
CA ASN A 16 7.15 20.38 -11.58
C ASN A 16 5.96 19.43 -11.31
N LYS A 17 5.46 19.33 -10.07
CA LYS A 17 4.26 18.55 -9.76
C LYS A 17 3.17 19.44 -9.15
N LYS A 18 1.91 19.03 -9.32
CA LYS A 18 0.78 19.69 -8.66
C LYS A 18 0.95 19.59 -7.14
N PRO A 19 0.64 20.66 -6.38
CA PRO A 19 0.64 20.60 -4.92
C PRO A 19 -0.27 19.48 -4.42
N ARG A 20 0.16 18.78 -3.37
CA ARG A 20 -0.61 17.72 -2.72
C ARG A 20 -1.16 18.22 -1.40
N LEU A 21 -2.47 18.07 -1.22
CA LEU A 21 -3.12 18.33 0.06
C LEU A 21 -2.78 17.19 1.03
N CYS A 22 -2.12 17.52 2.12
CA CYS A 22 -1.75 16.59 3.18
C CYS A 22 -2.47 17.02 4.46
N VAL A 23 -3.49 16.26 4.84
CA VAL A 23 -4.26 16.54 6.06
C VAL A 23 -3.65 15.79 7.23
N ASP A 24 -3.45 16.50 8.34
CA ASP A 24 -2.97 15.88 9.56
C ASP A 24 -4.15 15.39 10.41
N PHE A 25 -4.47 14.11 10.24
CA PHE A 25 -5.43 13.41 11.09
C PHE A 25 -4.80 12.79 12.34
N TYR A 26 -3.47 12.84 12.50
CA TYR A 26 -2.74 12.09 13.53
C TYR A 26 -3.05 12.58 14.95
N GLY A 27 -3.07 13.91 15.16
CA GLY A 27 -3.28 14.49 16.49
C GLY A 27 -4.71 14.40 17.02
N GLY A 28 -5.70 14.30 16.12
CA GLY A 28 -7.12 14.29 16.48
C GLY A 28 -7.81 13.00 16.05
N VAL A 29 -8.40 13.01 14.85
CA VAL A 29 -9.28 11.94 14.35
C VAL A 29 -8.68 10.54 14.51
N ASN A 30 -7.42 10.33 14.13
CA ASN A 30 -6.80 8.99 14.16
C ASN A 30 -6.62 8.41 15.58
N ARG A 31 -6.61 9.27 16.62
CA ARG A 31 -6.56 8.85 18.03
C ARG A 31 -7.94 8.57 18.60
N SER A 32 -8.99 9.12 18.00
CA SER A 32 -10.37 9.04 18.49
C SER A 32 -11.20 7.96 17.77
N VAL A 33 -10.72 7.43 16.65
CA VAL A 33 -11.35 6.31 15.96
C VAL A 33 -10.78 4.97 16.40
N VAL A 34 -11.65 3.96 16.45
CA VAL A 34 -11.22 2.57 16.63
C VAL A 34 -10.49 2.11 15.36
N GLU A 35 -9.35 1.45 15.56
CA GLU A 35 -8.57 0.86 14.48
C GLU A 35 -9.36 -0.27 13.80
N LEU A 36 -9.48 -0.19 12.48
CA LEU A 36 -10.10 -1.24 11.69
C LEU A 36 -9.11 -2.40 11.53
N LYS A 37 -9.44 -3.55 12.14
CA LYS A 37 -8.69 -4.80 11.93
C LYS A 37 -9.30 -5.54 10.73
N TYR A 38 -8.55 -5.59 9.64
CA TYR A 38 -8.90 -6.37 8.45
C TYR A 38 -7.68 -7.18 8.02
N GLY A 39 -7.89 -8.44 7.64
CA GLY A 39 -6.80 -9.32 7.21
C GLY A 39 -6.22 -8.82 5.89
N ILE A 40 -4.90 -8.70 5.82
CA ILE A 40 -4.19 -8.43 4.57
C ILE A 40 -3.52 -9.75 4.16
N PRO A 41 -3.58 -10.13 2.89
CA PRO A 41 -2.87 -11.31 2.41
C PRO A 41 -1.39 -11.26 2.80
N HIS A 42 -0.88 -12.36 3.36
CA HIS A 42 0.54 -12.44 3.69
C HIS A 42 1.36 -12.54 2.40
N MET A 43 2.48 -11.82 2.31
CA MET A 43 3.30 -11.77 1.09
C MET A 43 3.71 -13.16 0.60
N PHE A 44 4.06 -14.06 1.50
CA PHE A 44 4.41 -15.44 1.15
C PHE A 44 3.26 -16.16 0.43
N GLU A 45 2.03 -16.02 0.91
CA GLU A 45 0.83 -16.64 0.33
C GLU A 45 0.45 -15.98 -1.02
N MET A 46 0.68 -14.67 -1.15
CA MET A 46 0.48 -13.97 -2.42
C MET A 46 1.40 -14.52 -3.50
N PHE A 47 2.64 -14.87 -3.13
CA PHE A 47 3.65 -15.31 -4.09
C PHE A 47 3.65 -16.82 -4.37
N SER A 48 3.24 -17.68 -3.43
CA SER A 48 3.26 -19.14 -3.63
C SER A 48 2.42 -19.60 -4.83
N SER A 49 1.34 -18.88 -5.14
CA SER A 49 0.51 -19.17 -6.32
C SER A 49 1.08 -18.68 -7.66
N LEU A 50 2.27 -18.05 -7.66
CA LEU A 50 2.91 -17.51 -8.88
C LEU A 50 3.92 -18.48 -9.49
N ASP A 51 4.17 -19.64 -8.89
CA ASP A 51 5.27 -20.52 -9.29
C ASP A 51 5.15 -21.00 -10.76
N ASP A 52 3.93 -21.24 -11.25
CA ASP A 52 3.65 -21.63 -12.64
C ASP A 52 3.41 -20.43 -13.59
N ALA A 53 3.41 -19.21 -13.05
CA ALA A 53 3.10 -18.01 -13.83
C ALA A 53 4.27 -17.64 -14.77
N ARG A 54 3.95 -17.38 -16.03
CA ARG A 54 4.92 -16.97 -17.06
C ARG A 54 4.69 -15.55 -17.57
N PHE A 55 3.45 -15.08 -17.49
CA PHE A 55 3.04 -13.78 -17.99
C PHE A 55 2.26 -13.02 -16.92
N PHE A 56 2.53 -11.73 -16.83
CA PHE A 56 2.01 -10.85 -15.79
C PHE A 56 1.41 -9.58 -16.40
N CYS A 57 0.44 -9.04 -15.68
CA CYS A 57 -0.13 -7.72 -15.89
C CYS A 57 -0.32 -7.09 -14.51
N HIS A 58 0.17 -5.88 -14.32
CA HIS A 58 -0.04 -5.08 -13.12
C HIS A 58 -0.95 -3.91 -13.44
N LEU A 59 -2.06 -3.80 -12.72
CA LEU A 59 -2.98 -2.68 -12.83
C LEU A 59 -2.90 -1.85 -11.54
N ASN A 60 -2.64 -0.56 -11.67
CA ASN A 60 -2.63 0.37 -10.54
C ASN A 60 -3.88 1.26 -10.57
N LEU A 61 -4.56 1.42 -9.44
CA LEU A 61 -5.75 2.25 -9.31
C LEU A 61 -5.39 3.73 -9.14
N GLN A 62 -6.01 4.59 -9.96
CA GLN A 62 -5.77 6.03 -9.95
C GLN A 62 -6.27 6.68 -8.66
N SER A 63 -5.38 7.17 -7.80
CA SER A 63 -5.78 7.84 -6.55
C SER A 63 -6.79 7.01 -5.74
N ALA A 64 -6.52 5.71 -5.62
CA ALA A 64 -7.44 4.67 -5.16
C ALA A 64 -8.39 5.04 -4.02
N PHE A 65 -7.87 5.60 -2.91
CA PHE A 65 -8.72 5.98 -1.77
C PHE A 65 -9.78 7.02 -2.16
N LEU A 66 -9.43 7.99 -3.01
CA LEU A 66 -10.36 9.00 -3.53
C LEU A 66 -11.33 8.45 -4.59
N GLN A 67 -11.41 7.15 -4.79
CA GLN A 67 -12.49 6.50 -5.53
C GLN A 67 -13.59 5.96 -4.60
N ILE A 68 -13.32 5.86 -3.29
CA ILE A 68 -14.24 5.28 -2.31
C ILE A 68 -15.08 6.39 -1.67
N LEU A 69 -16.40 6.31 -1.81
CA LEU A 69 -17.35 7.15 -1.08
C LEU A 69 -17.40 6.76 0.39
N ILE A 70 -17.55 7.75 1.27
CA ILE A 70 -17.65 7.53 2.72
C ILE A 70 -19.03 7.96 3.24
N SER A 71 -19.49 7.28 4.29
CA SER A 71 -20.77 7.58 4.93
C SER A 71 -20.77 8.96 5.58
N GLU A 72 -21.93 9.61 5.65
CA GLU A 72 -22.10 10.94 6.24
C GLU A 72 -21.48 11.05 7.64
N ARG A 73 -21.67 10.03 8.47
CA ARG A 73 -21.04 9.94 9.80
C ARG A 73 -19.51 10.07 9.77
N LEU A 74 -18.84 9.47 8.77
CA LEU A 74 -17.40 9.61 8.64
C LEU A 74 -17.01 10.98 8.06
N GLN A 75 -17.85 11.56 7.20
CA GLN A 75 -17.64 12.92 6.67
C GLN A 75 -17.65 13.98 7.78
N GLU A 76 -18.44 13.78 8.84
CA GLU A 76 -18.49 14.66 10.02
C GLU A 76 -17.20 14.65 10.86
N LEU A 77 -16.41 13.57 10.78
CA LEU A 77 -15.10 13.47 11.42
C LEU A 77 -13.99 14.03 10.53
N LEU A 78 -14.13 13.87 9.22
CA LEU A 78 -13.11 14.19 8.23
C LEU A 78 -13.35 15.58 7.63
N ILE A 79 -13.08 16.59 8.45
CA ILE A 79 -13.27 18.00 8.11
C ILE A 79 -11.92 18.72 8.10
N ILE A 80 -11.70 19.54 7.08
CA ILE A 80 -10.59 20.51 7.04
C ILE A 80 -11.13 21.92 7.17
N SER A 81 -10.32 22.79 7.79
CA SER A 81 -10.68 24.19 7.98
C SER A 81 -9.69 25.09 7.24
N THR A 82 -10.23 26.01 6.44
CA THR A 82 -9.47 27.14 5.91
C THR A 82 -9.76 28.39 6.74
N HIS A 83 -9.09 29.50 6.43
CA HIS A 83 -9.38 30.79 7.04
C HIS A 83 -10.75 31.37 6.66
N ARG A 84 -11.45 30.80 5.66
CA ARG A 84 -12.75 31.28 5.19
C ARG A 84 -13.89 30.34 5.54
N GLU A 85 -13.67 29.06 5.30
CA GLU A 85 -14.73 28.05 5.36
C GLU A 85 -14.19 26.66 5.71
N HIS A 86 -15.11 25.76 6.02
CA HIS A 86 -14.85 24.38 6.38
C HIS A 86 -15.32 23.45 5.25
N PHE A 87 -14.51 22.43 4.95
CA PHE A 87 -14.82 21.44 3.93
C PHE A 87 -14.85 20.05 4.54
N LYS A 88 -15.87 19.26 4.18
CA LYS A 88 -15.96 17.84 4.53
C LYS A 88 -15.44 17.00 3.37
N PHE A 89 -14.73 15.92 3.67
CA PHE A 89 -14.42 14.91 2.67
C PHE A 89 -15.69 14.13 2.33
N LEU A 90 -15.96 13.91 1.03
CA LEU A 90 -17.01 12.99 0.55
C LEU A 90 -16.46 11.60 0.20
N LYS A 91 -15.14 11.53 0.06
CA LYS A 91 -14.39 10.33 -0.33
C LYS A 91 -13.28 10.06 0.67
N LEU A 92 -12.81 8.82 0.72
CA LEU A 92 -11.83 8.36 1.69
C LEU A 92 -10.48 9.10 1.49
N PRO A 93 -10.05 9.95 2.44
CA PRO A 93 -8.85 10.75 2.26
C PRO A 93 -7.57 9.96 2.60
N PHE A 94 -6.45 10.44 2.07
CA PHE A 94 -5.13 10.03 2.53
C PHE A 94 -4.86 10.54 3.96
N GLY A 95 -4.08 9.80 4.73
CA GLY A 95 -3.69 10.16 6.11
C GLY A 95 -4.68 9.73 7.19
N PHE A 96 -5.92 9.37 6.83
CA PHE A 96 -6.84 8.74 7.78
C PHE A 96 -6.41 7.29 8.06
N ARG A 97 -6.32 6.93 9.35
CA ARG A 97 -5.72 5.67 9.83
C ARG A 97 -6.35 4.43 9.20
N ASN A 98 -7.67 4.42 9.04
CA ASN A 98 -8.37 3.24 8.52
C ASN A 98 -8.45 3.21 6.98
N SER A 99 -7.94 4.24 6.28
CA SER A 99 -8.03 4.30 4.81
C SER A 99 -7.43 3.08 4.10
N PRO A 100 -6.24 2.57 4.46
CA PRO A 100 -5.69 1.39 3.81
C PRO A 100 -6.57 0.15 4.01
N MET A 101 -7.05 -0.09 5.23
CA MET A 101 -7.85 -1.29 5.54
C MET A 101 -9.23 -1.24 4.85
N LEU A 102 -9.83 -0.05 4.80
CA LEU A 102 -11.06 0.17 4.05
C LEU A 102 -10.85 -0.07 2.55
N MET A 103 -9.72 0.39 1.99
CA MET A 103 -9.37 0.13 0.60
C MET A 103 -9.24 -1.36 0.31
N GLN A 104 -8.49 -2.09 1.13
CA GLN A 104 -8.32 -3.54 0.98
C GLN A 104 -9.68 -4.25 0.99
N LYS A 105 -10.51 -3.94 1.99
CA LYS A 105 -11.85 -4.51 2.13
C LYS A 105 -12.74 -4.20 0.93
N VAL A 106 -12.68 -2.97 0.42
CA VAL A 106 -13.49 -2.54 -0.73
C VAL A 106 -13.05 -3.25 -2.01
N ILE A 107 -11.75 -3.33 -2.31
CA ILE A 107 -11.28 -3.95 -3.55
C ILE A 107 -11.51 -5.47 -3.55
N GLU A 108 -11.32 -6.13 -2.41
CA GLU A 108 -11.61 -7.55 -2.26
C GLU A 108 -13.11 -7.84 -2.33
N GLY A 109 -13.96 -7.03 -1.67
CA GLY A 109 -15.41 -7.17 -1.77
C GLY A 109 -15.98 -6.79 -3.15
N SER A 110 -15.25 -6.00 -3.92
CA SER A 110 -15.64 -5.56 -5.26
C SER A 110 -15.29 -6.57 -6.35
N LEU A 111 -14.32 -7.44 -6.15
CA LEU A 111 -13.90 -8.38 -7.18
C LEU A 111 -14.16 -9.81 -6.67
N PRO A 112 -14.71 -10.70 -7.50
CA PRO A 112 -14.93 -12.09 -7.09
C PRO A 112 -13.60 -12.75 -6.70
N ASP A 113 -13.69 -13.90 -6.04
CA ASP A 113 -12.48 -14.67 -5.76
C ASP A 113 -11.80 -15.10 -7.07
N THR A 114 -10.56 -14.67 -7.23
CA THR A 114 -9.78 -14.81 -8.46
C THR A 114 -8.37 -15.21 -8.06
N PRO A 115 -8.08 -16.51 -7.90
CA PRO A 115 -6.76 -16.98 -7.44
C PRO A 115 -5.60 -16.45 -8.28
N TRP A 116 -5.87 -16.21 -9.57
CA TRP A 116 -4.98 -15.67 -10.60
C TRP A 116 -4.83 -14.13 -10.61
N CYS A 117 -5.45 -13.43 -9.67
CA CYS A 117 -5.32 -11.99 -9.49
C CYS A 117 -5.09 -11.65 -8.01
N LYS A 118 -3.90 -11.17 -7.67
CA LYS A 118 -3.57 -10.70 -6.32
C LYS A 118 -3.99 -9.24 -6.15
N LYS A 119 -4.66 -8.96 -5.03
CA LYS A 119 -5.22 -7.66 -4.71
C LYS A 119 -4.50 -7.12 -3.48
N TYR A 120 -3.79 -6.01 -3.62
CA TYR A 120 -3.06 -5.39 -2.52
C TYR A 120 -3.24 -3.88 -2.57
N PHE A 121 -4.18 -3.38 -1.77
CA PHE A 121 -4.65 -2.01 -1.77
C PHE A 121 -5.01 -1.52 -3.17
N ASP A 122 -4.19 -0.65 -3.75
CA ASP A 122 -4.35 -0.06 -5.09
C ASP A 122 -3.68 -0.84 -6.21
N ASP A 123 -2.93 -1.90 -5.89
CA ASP A 123 -2.20 -2.71 -6.84
C ASP A 123 -2.88 -4.06 -7.09
N LEU A 124 -3.10 -4.37 -8.37
CA LEU A 124 -3.67 -5.63 -8.83
C LEU A 124 -2.64 -6.36 -9.70
N LEU A 125 -2.19 -7.53 -9.28
CA LEU A 125 -1.29 -8.39 -10.07
C LEU A 125 -2.07 -9.54 -10.67
N ILE A 126 -2.22 -9.54 -11.98
CA ILE A 126 -2.86 -10.59 -12.77
C ILE A 126 -1.76 -11.41 -13.43
N PHE A 127 -1.88 -12.72 -13.38
CA PHE A 127 -0.85 -13.62 -13.92
C PHE A 127 -1.46 -14.81 -14.65
N ALA A 128 -0.69 -15.42 -15.56
CA ALA A 128 -1.08 -16.62 -16.28
C ALA A 128 0.12 -17.38 -16.88
N GLU A 129 -0.15 -18.59 -17.34
CA GLU A 129 0.79 -19.52 -17.95
C GLU A 129 0.98 -19.22 -19.45
N SER A 130 -0.04 -18.64 -20.11
CA SER A 130 0.00 -18.21 -21.52
C SER A 130 -0.49 -16.78 -21.72
N LYS A 131 -0.09 -16.15 -22.83
CA LYS A 131 -0.49 -14.78 -23.19
C LYS A 131 -2.00 -14.68 -23.43
N GLU A 132 -2.59 -15.68 -24.06
CA GLU A 132 -4.01 -15.75 -24.39
C GLU A 132 -4.86 -15.84 -23.13
N MET A 133 -4.41 -16.64 -22.15
CA MET A 133 -5.07 -16.75 -20.86
C MET A 133 -4.93 -15.46 -20.06
N LEU A 134 -3.74 -14.82 -20.07
CA LEU A 134 -3.55 -13.52 -19.44
C LEU A 134 -4.51 -12.48 -20.02
N TYR A 135 -4.63 -12.41 -21.35
CA TYR A 135 -5.53 -11.47 -22.01
C TYR A 135 -6.99 -11.66 -21.55
N LYS A 136 -7.48 -12.90 -21.48
CA LYS A 136 -8.84 -13.20 -20.97
C LYS A 136 -9.01 -12.75 -19.52
N ARG A 137 -8.03 -13.05 -18.66
CA ARG A 137 -8.02 -12.68 -17.23
C ARG A 137 -8.00 -11.16 -17.04
N VAL A 138 -7.14 -10.44 -17.76
CA VAL A 138 -7.06 -8.97 -17.75
C VAL A 138 -8.36 -8.35 -18.23
N LYS A 139 -8.90 -8.81 -19.35
CA LYS A 139 -10.19 -8.31 -19.87
C LYS A 139 -11.32 -8.50 -18.86
N HIS A 140 -11.35 -9.64 -18.17
CA HIS A 140 -12.34 -9.91 -17.13
C HIS A 140 -12.22 -8.92 -15.95
N ILE A 141 -11.01 -8.74 -15.39
CA ILE A 141 -10.79 -7.81 -14.28
C ILE A 141 -11.09 -6.37 -14.68
N CYS A 142 -10.62 -5.91 -15.85
CA CYS A 142 -10.90 -4.56 -16.33
C CYS A 142 -12.41 -4.32 -16.50
N GLY A 143 -13.17 -5.31 -17.01
CA GLY A 143 -14.62 -5.22 -17.11
C GLY A 143 -15.30 -5.10 -15.74
N LEU A 144 -14.84 -5.85 -14.75
CA LEU A 144 -15.37 -5.78 -13.37
C LEU A 144 -15.07 -4.45 -12.68
N LEU A 145 -13.87 -3.91 -12.91
CA LEU A 145 -13.45 -2.61 -12.39
C LEU A 145 -14.29 -1.48 -13.00
N ASP A 146 -14.46 -1.50 -14.33
CA ASP A 146 -15.23 -0.47 -15.03
C ASP A 146 -16.71 -0.51 -14.63
N ALA A 147 -17.30 -1.70 -14.53
CA ALA A 147 -18.68 -1.87 -14.03
C ALA A 147 -18.90 -1.32 -12.61
N ARG A 148 -17.83 -1.18 -11.82
CA ARG A 148 -17.86 -0.62 -10.45
C ARG A 148 -17.34 0.81 -10.37
N GLY A 149 -17.03 1.43 -11.51
CA GLY A 149 -16.58 2.82 -11.59
C GLY A 149 -15.12 3.03 -11.17
N PHE A 150 -14.33 1.96 -11.02
CA PHE A 150 -12.91 2.11 -10.74
C PHE A 150 -12.16 2.68 -11.96
N ARG A 151 -11.11 3.45 -11.67
CA ARG A 151 -10.24 4.08 -12.67
C ARG A 151 -8.79 3.64 -12.48
N LEU A 152 -8.13 3.32 -13.59
CA LEU A 152 -6.73 2.91 -13.62
C LEU A 152 -5.81 4.11 -13.85
N ASN A 153 -4.62 4.04 -13.25
CA ASN A 153 -3.51 4.91 -13.59
C ASN A 153 -2.69 4.28 -14.71
N MET A 154 -3.06 4.57 -15.96
CA MET A 154 -2.45 3.95 -17.13
C MET A 154 -0.93 4.11 -17.21
N ASN A 155 -0.38 5.20 -16.66
CA ASN A 155 1.07 5.45 -16.65
C ASN A 155 1.84 4.53 -15.70
N LYS A 156 1.15 3.91 -14.74
CA LYS A 156 1.73 2.96 -13.77
C LYS A 156 1.34 1.52 -14.05
N CYS A 157 0.37 1.27 -14.92
CA CYS A 157 0.01 -0.08 -15.32
C CYS A 157 1.11 -0.69 -16.20
N VAL A 158 1.33 -1.99 -16.06
CA VAL A 158 2.24 -2.78 -16.87
C VAL A 158 1.46 -3.93 -17.48
N PHE A 159 1.49 -4.07 -18.81
CA PHE A 159 0.74 -5.08 -19.53
C PHE A 159 1.67 -6.09 -20.19
N LEU A 160 1.26 -7.36 -20.18
CA LEU A 160 1.86 -8.45 -20.95
C LEU A 160 3.40 -8.51 -20.86
N THR A 161 3.91 -8.77 -19.66
CA THR A 161 5.34 -8.94 -19.42
C THR A 161 5.65 -10.32 -18.86
N SER A 162 6.84 -10.86 -19.15
CA SER A 162 7.38 -12.07 -18.50
C SER A 162 8.13 -11.76 -17.20
N LYS A 163 8.36 -10.47 -16.93
CA LYS A 163 9.08 -9.96 -15.77
C LYS A 163 8.31 -8.80 -15.16
N ILE A 164 7.98 -8.88 -13.88
CA ILE A 164 7.22 -7.83 -13.20
C ILE A 164 7.86 -7.45 -11.87
N CYS A 165 7.85 -6.15 -11.56
CA CYS A 165 8.10 -5.66 -10.20
C CYS A 165 6.76 -5.49 -9.48
N PHE A 166 6.58 -6.17 -8.36
CA PHE A 166 5.37 -6.10 -7.55
C PHE A 166 5.74 -6.11 -6.06
N LEU A 167 5.31 -5.07 -5.34
CA LEU A 167 5.56 -4.90 -3.90
C LEU A 167 7.04 -5.02 -3.49
N GLY A 168 7.96 -4.50 -4.33
CA GLY A 168 9.41 -4.53 -4.08
C GLY A 168 10.11 -5.84 -4.50
N TRP A 169 9.39 -6.76 -5.12
CA TRP A 169 9.90 -8.03 -5.63
C TRP A 169 9.86 -8.07 -7.16
N ILE A 170 10.94 -8.55 -7.76
CA ILE A 170 11.00 -8.91 -9.17
C ILE A 170 10.64 -10.38 -9.30
N ILE A 171 9.63 -10.67 -10.12
CA ILE A 171 9.17 -12.02 -10.44
C ILE A 171 9.42 -12.28 -11.93
N GLU A 172 10.12 -13.37 -12.22
CA GLU A 172 10.49 -13.76 -13.59
C GLU A 172 10.78 -15.26 -13.65
N ASN A 173 10.18 -16.00 -14.58
CA ASN A 173 10.44 -17.43 -14.83
C ASN A 173 10.39 -18.32 -13.57
N GLY A 174 9.37 -18.15 -12.72
CA GLY A 174 9.23 -18.89 -11.45
C GLY A 174 10.26 -18.51 -10.37
N SER A 175 11.14 -17.54 -10.64
CA SER A 175 12.10 -17.01 -9.68
C SER A 175 11.65 -15.68 -9.09
N ARG A 176 12.13 -15.41 -7.87
CA ARG A 176 11.87 -14.17 -7.13
C ARG A 176 13.18 -13.57 -6.65
N SER A 177 13.33 -12.27 -6.87
CA SER A 177 14.47 -11.49 -6.37
C SER A 177 13.99 -10.13 -5.85
N ILE A 178 14.78 -9.49 -4.99
CA ILE A 178 14.46 -8.15 -4.48
C ILE A 178 14.73 -7.13 -5.59
N ASP A 179 13.85 -6.14 -5.75
CA ASP A 179 14.10 -5.03 -6.66
C ASP A 179 15.42 -4.33 -6.31
N PRO A 180 16.39 -4.22 -7.25
CA PRO A 180 17.66 -3.51 -7.02
C PRO A 180 17.48 -2.08 -6.50
N ASN A 181 16.40 -1.39 -6.88
CA ASN A 181 16.11 -0.05 -6.38
C ASN A 181 15.78 -0.05 -4.89
N VAL A 182 15.08 -1.08 -4.41
CA VAL A 182 14.82 -1.28 -2.98
C VAL A 182 16.12 -1.57 -2.25
N VAL A 183 16.97 -2.44 -2.81
CA VAL A 183 18.28 -2.75 -2.22
C VAL A 183 19.13 -1.48 -2.12
N GLN A 184 19.16 -0.67 -3.17
CA GLN A 184 19.91 0.58 -3.19
C GLN A 184 19.36 1.58 -2.16
N ALA A 185 18.04 1.75 -2.11
CA ALA A 185 17.40 2.61 -1.12
C ALA A 185 17.74 2.17 0.31
N ILE A 186 17.75 0.86 0.59
CA ILE A 186 18.14 0.33 1.91
C ILE A 186 19.61 0.62 2.22
N LYS A 187 20.52 0.49 1.24
CA LYS A 187 21.96 0.81 1.42
C LYS A 187 22.20 2.29 1.71
N GLU A 188 21.36 3.16 1.16
CA GLU A 188 21.43 4.61 1.33
C GLU A 188 20.70 5.11 2.59
N LEU A 189 19.97 4.23 3.30
CA LEU A 189 19.34 4.61 4.56
C LEU A 189 20.41 5.04 5.57
N ARG A 190 20.16 6.19 6.19
CA ARG A 190 20.95 6.62 7.35
C ARG A 190 20.86 5.58 8.45
N GLN A 191 21.92 5.49 9.25
CA GLN A 191 21.91 4.68 10.46
C GLN A 191 20.77 5.13 11.39
N PRO A 192 19.97 4.19 11.95
CA PRO A 192 18.98 4.51 12.95
C PRO A 192 19.62 5.24 14.12
N ALA A 193 19.01 6.33 14.58
CA ALA A 193 19.53 7.14 15.68
C ALA A 193 18.81 6.86 17.02
N ASN A 194 17.75 6.06 16.99
CA ASN A 194 16.96 5.72 18.17
C ASN A 194 16.24 4.37 18.00
N LEU A 195 15.70 3.88 19.10
CA LEU A 195 14.98 2.61 19.19
C LEU A 195 13.79 2.53 18.22
N THR A 196 13.05 3.62 18.02
CA THR A 196 11.90 3.65 17.11
C THR A 196 12.35 3.43 15.67
N GLU A 197 13.38 4.13 15.24
CA GLU A 197 13.98 3.98 13.92
C GLU A 197 14.60 2.60 13.72
N LEU A 198 15.26 2.05 14.74
CA LEU A 198 15.82 0.69 14.67
C LEU A 198 14.71 -0.34 14.44
N ARG A 199 13.60 -0.24 15.19
CA ARG A 199 12.45 -1.13 15.01
C ARG A 199 11.83 -0.99 13.61
N GLN A 200 11.73 0.23 13.09
CA GLN A 200 11.28 0.46 11.72
C GLN A 200 12.20 -0.19 10.68
N PHE A 201 13.52 -0.03 10.84
CA PHE A 201 14.52 -0.65 9.98
C PHE A 201 14.43 -2.19 10.03
N LEU A 202 14.37 -2.79 11.22
CA LEU A 202 14.23 -4.24 11.37
C LEU A 202 12.91 -4.77 10.80
N GLY A 203 11.83 -4.00 10.90
CA GLY A 203 10.56 -4.30 10.24
C GLY A 203 10.70 -4.33 8.72
N LEU A 204 11.37 -3.34 8.14
CA LEU A 204 11.67 -3.29 6.70
C LEU A 204 12.51 -4.48 6.24
N ILE A 205 13.60 -4.80 6.95
CA ILE A 205 14.46 -5.94 6.60
C ILE A 205 13.71 -7.28 6.76
N SER A 206 12.83 -7.38 7.76
CA SER A 206 12.03 -8.59 7.98
C SER A 206 11.08 -8.88 6.81
N HIS A 207 10.62 -7.87 6.06
CA HIS A 207 9.84 -8.08 4.85
C HIS A 207 10.58 -8.93 3.80
N TYR A 208 11.92 -8.82 3.74
CA TYR A 208 12.77 -9.51 2.77
C TYR A 208 13.48 -10.74 3.37
N SER A 209 13.10 -11.19 4.56
CA SER A 209 13.84 -12.23 5.31
C SER A 209 14.01 -13.54 4.55
N ALA A 210 13.05 -13.91 3.71
CA ALA A 210 13.09 -15.14 2.91
C ALA A 210 14.28 -15.18 1.92
N SER A 211 14.82 -14.01 1.54
CA SER A 211 15.96 -13.89 0.63
C SER A 211 17.28 -13.60 1.34
N ILE A 212 17.28 -13.55 2.68
CA ILE A 212 18.47 -13.23 3.49
C ILE A 212 18.73 -14.39 4.46
N SER A 213 19.45 -15.42 4.01
CA SER A 213 19.67 -16.67 4.75
C SER A 213 20.30 -16.46 6.13
N SER A 214 21.18 -15.47 6.27
CA SER A 214 21.90 -15.17 7.52
C SER A 214 21.17 -14.20 8.45
N LEU A 215 19.96 -13.72 8.09
CA LEU A 215 19.28 -12.66 8.85
C LEU A 215 19.02 -13.04 10.32
N HIS A 216 18.80 -14.33 10.60
CA HIS A 216 18.58 -14.83 11.96
C HIS A 216 19.77 -14.51 12.90
N LEU A 217 21.01 -14.59 12.41
CA LEU A 217 22.23 -14.27 13.18
C LEU A 217 22.29 -12.79 13.57
N TYR A 218 21.77 -11.92 12.73
CA TYR A 218 21.75 -10.47 12.96
C TYR A 218 20.54 -10.06 13.81
N LYS A 219 19.38 -10.68 13.60
CA LYS A 219 18.16 -10.41 14.39
C LYS A 219 18.38 -10.61 15.88
N GLU A 220 19.14 -11.63 16.29
CA GLU A 220 19.45 -11.84 17.70
C GLU A 220 20.28 -10.69 18.29
N ARG A 221 21.29 -10.20 17.55
CA ARG A 221 22.14 -9.07 17.98
C ARG A 221 21.34 -7.78 18.10
N PHE A 222 20.51 -7.47 17.10
CA PHE A 222 19.67 -6.28 17.12
C PHE A 222 18.45 -6.41 18.05
N GLY A 223 18.01 -7.62 18.36
CA GLY A 223 16.92 -7.89 19.29
C GLY A 223 17.21 -7.37 20.70
N LYS A 224 18.47 -7.52 21.16
CA LYS A 224 18.94 -6.99 22.45
C LYS A 224 18.83 -5.46 22.54
N LEU A 225 19.10 -4.78 21.42
CA LEU A 225 18.94 -3.32 21.28
C LEU A 225 17.47 -2.88 21.17
N CYS A 226 16.53 -3.83 21.07
CA CYS A 226 15.11 -3.55 20.98
C CYS A 226 14.36 -3.71 22.32
N GLU A 227 15.06 -4.15 23.37
CA GLU A 227 14.50 -4.40 24.70
C GLU A 227 14.19 -3.10 25.46
N LYS A 228 13.23 -3.19 26.39
CA LYS A 228 12.83 -2.04 27.23
C LYS A 228 14.02 -1.67 28.12
N TYR A 229 14.45 -0.40 28.09
CA TYR A 229 15.60 0.16 28.80
C TYR A 229 17.00 -0.17 28.21
N SER A 230 17.08 -0.68 26.99
CA SER A 230 18.37 -0.79 26.29
C SER A 230 18.95 0.59 25.97
N HIS A 231 20.24 0.79 26.27
CA HIS A 231 20.98 1.98 25.84
C HIS A 231 21.35 1.83 24.36
N PHE A 232 20.97 2.81 23.56
CA PHE A 232 21.33 2.90 22.16
C PHE A 232 22.67 3.64 22.07
N GLU A 233 23.78 2.91 22.20
CA GLU A 233 25.15 3.39 21.95
C GLU A 233 25.67 2.88 20.60
#